data_AF-A0A950BMB9-F1
#
_entry.id   AF-A0A950BMB9-F1
#
_cell.length_a   1.000
_cell.length_b   1.000
_cell.length_c   1.000
_cell.angle_alpha   90.00
_cell.angle_beta   90.00
_cell.angle_gamma   90.00
#
_symmetry.space_group_name_H-M   'P 1'
#
loop_
_entity.id
_entity.type
_entity.pdbx_description
1 polymer ?
#
loop_
_entity_poly.entity_id
_entity_poly.type
_entity_poly.pdbx_seq_one_letter_code
_entity_poly.pdbx_strand_id
1 'polypeptide(L)'
;MGSLWERLDGVGGEARLRGGSALPVAEIIGRLEAGESAGISELAAVDLLASLAFAALGGDDALGPALIQQAPPRPRLKTALEEPAIAKLLPGSNRPARLALAAGLLQIHDFWDPSHVAAQAADDLGERRFSAYWHGIAHRREPDAGNAAYWFRRVGRHAIFGPLAQAARPILEGHGGDRWTARLAGRDAWDSQAMIDLCTGARPGSDQEILARRLQRLEMRLLLDATVDAIITGR
;
A
#
# COMPACT_ATOMS: atom_id res chain seq x y z
N MET A 1 -14.19 -7.95 -4.84
CA MET A 1 -13.52 -7.56 -6.09
C MET A 1 -12.26 -8.40 -6.24
N GLY A 2 -11.77 -8.62 -7.46
CA GLY A 2 -10.42 -9.14 -7.68
C GLY A 2 -9.33 -8.17 -7.21
N SER A 3 -8.09 -8.63 -7.11
CA SER A 3 -6.92 -7.80 -6.73
C SER A 3 -6.67 -6.70 -7.77
N LEU A 4 -6.12 -5.55 -7.36
CA LEU A 4 -5.66 -4.52 -8.29
C LEU A 4 -4.63 -5.06 -9.28
N TRP A 5 -3.80 -6.03 -8.88
CA TRP A 5 -2.80 -6.64 -9.76
C TRP A 5 -3.43 -7.54 -10.83
N GLU A 6 -4.66 -8.02 -10.66
CA GLU A 6 -5.36 -8.79 -11.69
C GLU A 6 -5.88 -7.91 -12.84
N ARG A 7 -5.87 -6.59 -12.66
CA ARG A 7 -6.15 -5.59 -13.70
C ARG A 7 -4.97 -5.34 -14.63
N LEU A 8 -3.81 -5.94 -14.34
CA LEU A 8 -2.58 -5.65 -15.05
C LEU A 8 -2.02 -6.92 -15.70
N ASP A 9 -1.43 -6.74 -16.87
CA ASP A 9 -0.57 -7.72 -17.54
C ASP A 9 0.87 -7.21 -17.53
N GLY A 10 1.86 -8.07 -17.25
CA GLY A 10 3.26 -7.64 -17.29
C GLY A 10 4.27 -8.75 -16.98
N VAL A 11 5.42 -8.66 -17.66
CA VAL A 11 6.64 -9.45 -17.45
C VAL A 11 7.79 -8.46 -17.26
N GLY A 12 8.65 -8.62 -16.25
CA GLY A 12 9.93 -7.90 -16.18
C GLY A 12 9.87 -6.38 -15.90
N GLY A 13 8.84 -5.88 -15.21
CA GLY A 13 8.79 -4.49 -14.73
C GLY A 13 7.98 -3.51 -15.59
N GLU A 14 7.52 -3.93 -16.78
CA GLU A 14 6.56 -3.18 -17.59
C GLU A 14 5.16 -3.78 -17.42
N ALA A 15 4.23 -3.00 -16.87
CA ALA A 15 2.82 -3.38 -16.76
C ALA A 15 1.94 -2.57 -17.69
N ARG A 16 0.88 -3.21 -18.18
CA ARG A 16 -0.19 -2.61 -18.98
C ARG A 16 -1.54 -2.99 -18.38
N LEU A 17 -2.55 -2.17 -18.62
CA LEU A 17 -3.92 -2.52 -18.27
C LEU A 17 -4.36 -3.77 -19.06
N ARG A 18 -4.96 -4.73 -18.37
CA ARG A 18 -5.58 -5.90 -18.98
C ARG A 18 -6.91 -5.50 -19.62
N GLY A 19 -7.10 -5.82 -20.90
CA GLY A 19 -8.34 -5.55 -21.63
C GLY A 19 -8.18 -4.52 -22.76
N GLY A 20 -9.30 -3.91 -23.18
CA GLY A 20 -9.44 -3.26 -24.49
C GLY A 20 -8.55 -2.04 -24.77
N SER A 21 -8.02 -1.35 -23.76
CA SER A 21 -7.13 -0.19 -23.97
C SER A 21 -5.64 -0.56 -24.01
N ALA A 22 -5.23 -1.68 -23.38
CA ALA A 22 -3.85 -2.16 -23.25
C ALA A 22 -2.79 -1.07 -22.93
N LEU A 23 -3.22 0.01 -22.27
CA LEU A 23 -2.39 1.18 -22.03
C LEU A 23 -1.26 0.84 -21.06
N PRO A 24 0.00 1.24 -21.35
CA PRO A 24 1.10 1.11 -20.40
C PRO A 24 0.83 1.90 -19.12
N VAL A 25 1.12 1.30 -17.96
CA VAL A 25 1.06 2.00 -16.67
C VAL A 25 1.95 3.24 -16.69
N ALA A 26 3.15 3.15 -17.28
CA ALA A 26 4.07 4.28 -17.40
C ALA A 26 3.47 5.47 -18.16
N GLU A 27 2.65 5.21 -19.19
CA GLU A 27 1.98 6.25 -19.96
C GLU A 27 0.88 6.92 -19.14
N ILE A 28 0.06 6.14 -18.42
CA ILE A 28 -0.99 6.65 -17.53
C ILE A 28 -0.38 7.57 -16.46
N ILE A 29 0.72 7.12 -15.84
CA ILE A 29 1.43 7.89 -14.82
C ILE A 29 2.01 9.18 -15.42
N GLY A 30 2.65 9.11 -16.60
CA GLY A 30 3.20 10.29 -17.27
C GLY A 30 2.15 11.35 -17.55
N ARG A 31 0.96 10.94 -18.02
CA ARG A 31 -0.17 11.85 -18.27
C ARG A 31 -0.71 12.47 -16.97
N LEU A 32 -0.82 11.70 -15.89
CA LEU A 32 -1.20 12.24 -14.56
C LEU A 32 -0.19 13.30 -14.07
N GLU A 33 1.12 13.04 -14.22
CA GLU A 33 2.17 13.98 -13.83
C GLU A 33 2.20 15.25 -14.71
N ALA A 34 1.69 15.16 -15.94
CA ALA A 34 1.49 16.30 -16.84
C ALA A 34 0.20 17.08 -16.57
N GLY A 35 -0.69 16.57 -15.69
CA GLY A 35 -2.01 17.16 -15.44
C GLY A 35 -3.01 16.94 -16.58
N GLU A 36 -2.76 15.98 -17.45
CA GLU A 36 -3.63 15.63 -18.56
C GLU A 36 -4.78 14.74 -18.07
N SER A 37 -6.00 15.01 -18.55
CA SER A 37 -7.19 14.22 -18.23
C SER A 37 -7.70 13.38 -19.41
N ALA A 38 -7.29 13.71 -20.65
CA ALA A 38 -7.74 13.03 -21.84
C ALA A 38 -7.30 11.55 -21.85
N GLY A 39 -8.24 10.65 -22.09
CA GLY A 39 -8.04 9.19 -22.02
C GLY A 39 -7.92 8.64 -20.59
N ILE A 40 -7.47 9.43 -19.60
CA ILE A 40 -7.50 9.03 -18.18
C ILE A 40 -8.93 9.06 -17.65
N SER A 41 -9.72 10.07 -18.02
CA SER A 41 -11.11 10.20 -17.58
C SER A 41 -12.04 9.09 -18.09
N GLU A 42 -11.60 8.33 -19.10
CA GLU A 42 -12.33 7.21 -19.69
C GLU A 42 -11.99 5.87 -19.02
N LEU A 43 -10.91 5.81 -18.22
CA LEU A 43 -10.51 4.61 -17.50
C LEU A 43 -11.48 4.30 -16.37
N ALA A 44 -11.71 3.01 -16.12
CA ALA A 44 -12.39 2.59 -14.91
C ALA A 44 -11.56 3.00 -13.67
N ALA A 45 -12.23 3.41 -12.60
CA ALA A 45 -11.58 3.83 -11.37
C ALA A 45 -10.55 2.81 -10.84
N VAL A 46 -10.92 1.53 -10.91
CA VAL A 46 -10.08 0.40 -10.48
C VAL A 46 -8.81 0.23 -11.32
N ASP A 47 -8.85 0.59 -12.60
CA ASP A 47 -7.69 0.50 -13.49
C ASP A 47 -6.69 1.64 -13.21
N LEU A 48 -7.21 2.83 -12.91
CA LEU A 48 -6.38 3.95 -12.48
C LEU A 48 -5.71 3.67 -11.12
N LEU A 49 -6.48 3.13 -10.16
CA LEU A 49 -5.95 2.73 -8.86
C LEU A 49 -4.89 1.62 -8.99
N ALA A 50 -5.11 0.63 -9.84
CA ALA A 50 -4.13 -0.41 -10.13
C ALA A 50 -2.84 0.17 -10.74
N SER A 51 -2.97 1.12 -11.66
CA SER A 51 -1.83 1.80 -12.29
C SER A 51 -1.01 2.60 -11.26
N LEU A 52 -1.69 3.37 -10.39
CA LEU A 52 -1.06 4.12 -9.30
C LEU A 52 -0.36 3.20 -8.29
N ALA A 53 -0.98 2.07 -7.95
CA ALA A 53 -0.42 1.08 -7.03
C ALA A 53 0.82 0.39 -7.61
N PHE A 54 0.75 -0.06 -8.87
CA PHE A 54 1.88 -0.69 -9.55
C PHE A 54 3.05 0.28 -9.75
N ALA A 55 2.79 1.55 -10.05
CA ALA A 55 3.82 2.55 -10.21
C ALA A 55 4.69 2.76 -8.96
N ALA A 56 4.13 2.52 -7.77
CA ALA A 56 4.84 2.60 -6.49
C ALA A 56 5.42 1.25 -6.03
N LEU A 57 4.65 0.17 -6.14
CA LEU A 57 4.98 -1.12 -5.52
C LEU A 57 5.55 -2.14 -6.50
N GLY A 58 5.36 -1.95 -7.81
CA GLY A 58 5.84 -2.84 -8.87
C GLY A 58 5.23 -4.24 -8.86
N GLY A 59 5.89 -5.15 -9.59
CA GLY A 59 5.55 -6.57 -9.65
C GLY A 59 6.00 -7.37 -8.42
N ASP A 60 5.86 -8.68 -8.46
CA ASP A 60 6.20 -9.57 -7.33
C ASP A 60 7.70 -9.61 -7.02
N ASP A 61 8.55 -9.39 -8.03
CA ASP A 61 10.02 -9.34 -7.87
C ASP A 61 10.54 -7.98 -7.35
N ALA A 62 9.66 -6.97 -7.24
CA ALA A 62 10.06 -5.65 -6.79
C ALA A 62 10.47 -5.66 -5.30
N LEU A 63 11.56 -4.97 -4.98
CA LEU A 63 12.03 -4.84 -3.61
C LEU A 63 11.04 -4.10 -2.71
N GLY A 64 10.33 -3.12 -3.27
CA GLY A 64 9.36 -2.28 -2.57
C GLY A 64 9.95 -1.04 -1.89
N PRO A 65 9.10 -0.26 -1.21
CA PRO A 65 9.49 1.02 -0.61
C PRO A 65 10.61 0.87 0.42
N ALA A 66 11.37 1.93 0.64
CA ALA A 66 12.36 1.97 1.71
C ALA A 66 11.70 1.83 3.09
N LEU A 67 12.41 1.22 4.04
CA LEU A 67 11.91 1.03 5.41
C LEU A 67 11.67 2.35 6.13
N ILE A 68 12.49 3.36 5.83
CA ILE A 68 12.37 4.72 6.35
C ILE A 68 11.81 5.60 5.25
N GLN A 69 10.99 6.58 5.61
CA GLN A 69 10.48 7.57 4.67
C GLN A 69 11.60 8.21 3.83
N GLN A 70 11.29 8.51 2.57
CA GLN A 70 12.17 9.15 1.61
C GLN A 70 11.44 10.33 0.95
N ALA A 71 12.15 11.11 0.15
CA ALA A 71 11.48 12.06 -0.73
C ALA A 71 10.62 11.30 -1.77
N PRO A 72 9.39 11.77 -2.07
CA PRO A 72 8.55 11.17 -3.11
C PRO A 72 9.29 11.07 -4.44
N PRO A 73 9.40 9.87 -5.06
CA PRO A 73 10.10 9.71 -6.33
C PRO A 73 9.37 10.37 -7.50
N ARG A 74 8.05 10.55 -7.38
CA ARG A 74 7.17 11.18 -8.37
C ARG A 74 6.35 12.31 -7.73
N PRO A 75 6.97 13.45 -7.38
CA PRO A 75 6.32 14.50 -6.60
C PRO A 75 5.10 15.12 -7.28
N ARG A 76 5.03 15.06 -8.62
CA ARG A 76 3.90 15.59 -9.42
C ARG A 76 2.62 14.76 -9.29
N LEU A 77 2.69 13.54 -8.75
CA LEU A 77 1.50 12.72 -8.54
C LEU A 77 0.66 13.15 -7.34
N LYS A 78 1.19 13.97 -6.42
CA LYS A 78 0.53 14.29 -5.13
C LYS A 78 -0.96 14.60 -5.27
N THR A 79 -1.33 15.52 -6.16
CA THR A 79 -2.71 15.96 -6.37
C THR A 79 -3.64 14.81 -6.81
N ALA A 80 -3.13 13.83 -7.56
CA ALA A 80 -3.89 12.67 -8.01
C ALA A 80 -4.11 11.62 -6.90
N LEU A 81 -3.32 11.65 -5.83
CA LEU A 81 -3.38 10.70 -4.71
C LEU A 81 -4.23 11.21 -3.54
N GLU A 82 -4.53 12.50 -3.50
CA GLU A 82 -5.29 13.13 -2.41
C GLU A 82 -6.79 12.87 -2.50
N GLU A 83 -7.46 12.94 -1.36
CA GLU A 83 -8.89 12.64 -1.23
C GLU A 83 -9.79 13.39 -2.23
N PRO A 84 -9.57 14.67 -2.59
CA PRO A 84 -10.38 15.35 -3.60
C PRO A 84 -10.31 14.70 -4.98
N ALA A 85 -9.17 14.14 -5.38
CA ALA A 85 -9.06 13.40 -6.65
C ALA A 85 -9.78 12.06 -6.55
N ILE A 86 -9.66 11.36 -5.42
CA ILE A 86 -10.39 10.11 -5.16
C ILE A 86 -11.90 10.35 -5.14
N ALA A 87 -12.37 11.49 -4.64
CA ALA A 87 -13.79 11.85 -4.65
C ALA A 87 -14.36 11.98 -6.07
N LYS A 88 -13.55 12.49 -7.01
CA LYS A 88 -13.91 12.54 -8.43
C LYS A 88 -13.87 11.15 -9.08
N LEU A 89 -12.91 10.32 -8.67
CA LEU A 89 -12.71 8.98 -9.20
C LEU A 89 -13.80 7.98 -8.75
N LEU A 90 -14.24 8.10 -7.50
CA LEU A 90 -15.22 7.23 -6.86
C LEU A 90 -16.40 8.07 -6.35
N PRO A 91 -17.22 8.65 -7.24
CA PRO A 91 -18.33 9.50 -6.85
C PRO A 91 -19.34 8.74 -5.98
N GLY A 92 -19.86 9.41 -4.94
CA GLY A 92 -20.84 8.83 -4.02
C GLY A 92 -20.27 7.94 -2.92
N SER A 93 -18.97 7.65 -2.92
CA SER A 93 -18.31 6.98 -1.78
C SER A 93 -18.35 7.81 -0.50
N ASN A 94 -18.10 7.21 0.66
CA ASN A 94 -18.05 7.94 1.93
C ASN A 94 -16.67 8.61 2.11
N ARG A 95 -16.65 9.83 2.67
CA ARG A 95 -15.41 10.62 2.85
C ARG A 95 -14.37 9.93 3.75
N PRO A 96 -14.71 9.35 4.91
CA PRO A 96 -13.72 8.69 5.77
C PRO A 96 -12.98 7.56 5.06
N ALA A 97 -13.68 6.73 4.28
CA ALA A 97 -13.05 5.66 3.52
C ALA A 97 -12.18 6.20 2.38
N ARG A 98 -12.59 7.28 1.69
CA ARG A 98 -11.70 7.93 0.71
C ARG A 98 -10.42 8.51 1.34
N LEU A 99 -10.50 9.06 2.55
CA LEU A 99 -9.32 9.51 3.29
C LEU A 99 -8.40 8.34 3.63
N ALA A 100 -8.94 7.19 4.04
CA ALA A 100 -8.15 5.97 4.25
C ALA A 100 -7.47 5.46 2.96
N LEU A 101 -8.15 5.53 1.81
CA LEU A 101 -7.53 5.21 0.52
C LEU A 101 -6.45 6.24 0.12
N ALA A 102 -6.71 7.54 0.34
CA ALA A 102 -5.72 8.58 0.12
C ALA A 102 -4.47 8.33 0.96
N ALA A 103 -4.63 7.99 2.25
CA ALA A 103 -3.52 7.64 3.12
C ALA A 103 -2.68 6.50 2.54
N GLY A 104 -3.32 5.40 2.11
CA GLY A 104 -2.62 4.28 1.47
C GLY A 104 -1.87 4.65 0.20
N LEU A 105 -2.51 5.38 -0.71
CA LEU A 105 -1.90 5.83 -1.98
C LEU A 105 -0.73 6.79 -1.73
N LEU A 106 -0.89 7.75 -0.83
CA LEU A 106 0.18 8.69 -0.45
C LEU A 106 1.34 7.94 0.22
N GLN A 107 1.04 6.95 1.07
CA GLN A 107 2.05 6.19 1.82
C GLN A 107 2.97 5.38 0.92
N ILE A 108 2.43 4.69 -0.08
CA ILE A 108 3.22 3.86 -1.00
C ILE A 108 4.08 4.71 -1.95
N HIS A 109 3.69 5.97 -2.17
CA HIS A 109 4.42 6.96 -2.99
C HIS A 109 5.34 7.88 -2.17
N ASP A 110 5.62 7.54 -0.91
CA ASP A 110 6.51 8.28 -0.01
C ASP A 110 6.06 9.71 0.36
N PHE A 111 4.78 10.03 0.15
CA PHE A 111 4.18 11.26 0.69
C PHE A 111 3.78 11.05 2.16
N TRP A 112 4.76 11.00 3.06
CA TRP A 112 4.53 10.69 4.47
C TRP A 112 3.63 11.70 5.18
N ASP A 113 3.93 13.00 5.16
CA ASP A 113 3.09 14.00 5.88
C ASP A 113 1.64 13.98 5.37
N PRO A 114 1.37 14.02 4.04
CA PRO A 114 0.01 13.96 3.53
C PRO A 114 -0.70 12.63 3.87
N SER A 115 0.03 11.51 3.84
CA SER A 115 -0.50 10.19 4.22
C SER A 115 -0.93 10.18 5.69
N HIS A 116 -0.05 10.63 6.58
CA HIS A 116 -0.31 10.74 8.02
C HIS A 116 -1.54 11.63 8.30
N VAL A 117 -1.61 12.81 7.67
CA VAL A 117 -2.76 13.73 7.82
C VAL A 117 -4.06 13.09 7.34
N ALA A 118 -4.04 12.37 6.20
CA ALA A 118 -5.22 11.69 5.68
C ALA A 118 -5.67 10.53 6.59
N ALA A 119 -4.73 9.76 7.13
CA ALA A 119 -5.01 8.67 8.07
C ALA A 119 -5.63 9.22 9.37
N GLN A 120 -5.06 10.27 9.95
CA GLN A 120 -5.59 10.92 11.14
C GLN A 120 -7.02 11.43 10.90
N ALA A 121 -7.26 12.13 9.78
CA ALA A 121 -8.57 12.66 9.46
C ALA A 121 -9.62 11.56 9.22
N ALA A 122 -9.23 10.40 8.68
CA ALA A 122 -10.11 9.25 8.53
C ALA A 122 -10.50 8.65 9.90
N ASP A 123 -9.51 8.47 10.79
CA ASP A 123 -9.70 7.95 12.16
C ASP A 123 -10.59 8.88 13.00
N ASP A 124 -10.37 10.20 12.93
CA ASP A 124 -11.18 11.22 13.62
C ASP A 124 -12.65 11.20 13.17
N LEU A 125 -12.90 10.81 11.91
CA LEU A 125 -14.24 10.65 11.35
C LEU A 125 -14.81 9.24 11.54
N GLY A 126 -14.13 8.37 12.28
CA GLY A 126 -14.63 7.06 12.70
C GLY A 126 -14.31 5.89 11.76
N GLU A 127 -13.60 6.11 10.65
CA GLU A 127 -13.03 4.99 9.87
C GLU A 127 -11.75 4.56 10.57
N ARG A 128 -11.77 3.44 11.28
CA ARG A 128 -10.61 2.92 12.04
C ARG A 128 -9.97 1.68 11.42
N ARG A 129 -10.71 0.99 10.55
CA ARG A 129 -10.34 -0.34 10.06
C ARG A 129 -9.09 -0.26 9.19
N PHE A 130 -9.00 0.74 8.33
CA PHE A 130 -7.87 0.92 7.41
C PHE A 130 -6.97 2.09 7.83
N SER A 131 -7.55 3.20 8.28
CA SER A 131 -6.79 4.39 8.70
C SER A 131 -5.74 4.08 9.77
N ALA A 132 -6.11 3.38 10.84
CA ALA A 132 -5.20 3.03 11.93
C ALA A 132 -4.06 2.12 11.45
N TYR A 133 -4.32 1.28 10.43
CA TYR A 133 -3.29 0.44 9.84
C TYR A 133 -2.32 1.29 9.00
N TRP A 134 -2.83 2.14 8.11
CA TRP A 134 -1.98 3.07 7.35
C TRP A 134 -1.15 3.99 8.26
N HIS A 135 -1.74 4.43 9.38
CA HIS A 135 -1.05 5.21 10.41
C HIS A 135 0.07 4.42 11.11
N GLY A 136 -0.18 3.16 11.45
CA GLY A 136 0.85 2.27 12.00
C GLY A 136 2.01 2.04 11.02
N ILE A 137 1.72 1.90 9.73
CA ILE A 137 2.74 1.83 8.68
C ILE A 137 3.49 3.16 8.56
N ALA A 138 2.82 4.31 8.67
CA ALA A 138 3.47 5.62 8.63
C ALA A 138 4.52 5.77 9.74
N HIS A 139 4.17 5.48 11.00
CA HIS A 139 5.14 5.57 12.10
C HIS A 139 6.22 4.48 12.07
N ARG A 140 5.91 3.29 11.54
CA ARG A 140 6.96 2.27 11.31
C ARG A 140 8.04 2.80 10.34
N ARG A 141 7.68 3.71 9.44
CA ARG A 141 8.58 4.38 8.49
C ARG A 141 9.16 5.71 9.00
N GLU A 142 8.73 6.18 10.18
CA GLU A 142 9.34 7.25 10.99
C GLU A 142 10.38 6.70 12.00
N PRO A 143 10.89 5.49 11.73
CA PRO A 143 11.40 4.51 12.72
C PRO A 143 10.91 4.65 14.18
N ASP A 144 9.66 5.06 14.43
CA ASP A 144 9.10 5.20 15.78
C ASP A 144 8.34 3.93 16.18
N ALA A 145 9.07 2.96 16.75
CA ALA A 145 8.51 1.69 17.17
C ALA A 145 7.39 1.84 18.22
N GLY A 146 7.46 2.87 19.07
CA GLY A 146 6.46 3.12 20.12
C GLY A 146 5.12 3.58 19.54
N ASN A 147 5.16 4.58 18.66
CA ASN A 147 3.97 5.08 17.97
C ASN A 147 3.43 4.05 16.97
N ALA A 148 4.29 3.35 16.23
CA ALA A 148 3.86 2.25 15.38
C ALA A 148 3.08 1.21 16.19
N ALA A 149 3.64 0.72 17.31
CA ALA A 149 2.98 -0.27 18.16
C ALA A 149 1.65 0.25 18.73
N TYR A 150 1.55 1.54 19.08
CA TYR A 150 0.29 2.15 19.50
C TYR A 150 -0.79 2.01 18.42
N TRP A 151 -0.50 2.40 17.19
CA TRP A 151 -1.46 2.32 16.09
C TRP A 151 -1.80 0.87 15.70
N PHE A 152 -0.82 -0.04 15.69
CA PHE A 152 -1.10 -1.45 15.44
C PHE A 152 -1.97 -2.11 16.53
N ARG A 153 -1.87 -1.68 17.79
CA ARG A 153 -2.84 -2.08 18.83
C ARG A 153 -4.26 -1.59 18.53
N ARG A 154 -4.39 -0.41 17.89
CA ARG A 154 -5.70 0.12 17.45
C ARG A 154 -6.28 -0.66 16.27
N VAL A 155 -5.44 -1.23 15.39
CA VAL A 155 -5.89 -2.12 14.32
C VAL A 155 -6.56 -3.37 14.89
N GLY A 156 -5.98 -3.97 15.93
CA GLY A 156 -6.52 -5.20 16.53
C GLY A 156 -6.51 -6.36 15.52
N ARG A 157 -7.66 -6.99 15.28
CA ARG A 157 -7.78 -8.04 14.25
C ARG A 157 -8.08 -7.40 12.90
N HIS A 158 -7.28 -7.72 11.88
CA HIS A 158 -7.52 -7.23 10.53
C HIS A 158 -7.75 -8.38 9.54
N ALA A 159 -8.62 -8.16 8.56
CA ALA A 159 -9.03 -9.17 7.58
C ALA A 159 -7.85 -9.67 6.71
N ILE A 160 -6.82 -8.84 6.53
CA ILE A 160 -5.65 -9.23 5.72
C ILE A 160 -4.64 -10.08 6.48
N PHE A 161 -4.69 -10.19 7.81
CA PHE A 161 -3.62 -10.85 8.57
C PHE A 161 -3.44 -12.33 8.20
N GLY A 162 -4.52 -13.06 7.94
CA GLY A 162 -4.45 -14.44 7.46
C GLY A 162 -3.85 -14.54 6.05
N PRO A 163 -4.46 -13.88 5.04
CA PRO A 163 -3.90 -13.82 3.68
C PRO A 163 -2.45 -13.33 3.63
N LEU A 164 -2.09 -12.33 4.43
CA LEU A 164 -0.73 -11.78 4.52
C LEU A 164 0.25 -12.79 5.10
N ALA A 165 -0.10 -13.47 6.21
CA ALA A 165 0.74 -14.52 6.77
C ALA A 165 1.00 -15.64 5.76
N GLN A 166 -0.03 -16.08 5.02
CA GLN A 166 0.10 -17.11 3.99
C GLN A 166 0.99 -16.64 2.82
N ALA A 167 0.73 -15.45 2.28
CA ALA A 167 1.48 -14.89 1.15
C ALA A 167 2.93 -14.52 1.52
N ALA A 168 3.22 -14.28 2.79
CA ALA A 168 4.57 -13.99 3.27
C ALA A 168 5.47 -15.23 3.36
N ARG A 169 4.90 -16.44 3.49
CA ARG A 169 5.68 -17.68 3.69
C ARG A 169 6.77 -17.91 2.63
N PRO A 170 6.49 -17.82 1.31
CA PRO A 170 7.53 -18.02 0.30
C PRO A 170 8.65 -16.99 0.38
N ILE A 171 8.34 -15.74 0.76
CA ILE A 171 9.33 -14.68 0.94
C ILE A 171 10.23 -14.99 2.14
N LEU A 172 9.63 -15.44 3.25
CA LEU A 172 10.35 -15.79 4.49
C LEU A 172 11.26 -17.00 4.29
N GLU A 173 10.78 -18.04 3.63
CA GLU A 173 11.54 -19.26 3.31
C GLU A 173 12.74 -18.94 2.41
N GLY A 174 12.55 -18.08 1.40
CA GLY A 174 13.61 -17.69 0.46
C GLY A 174 14.76 -16.87 1.06
N HIS A 175 14.61 -16.30 2.27
CA HIS A 175 15.62 -15.46 2.91
C HIS A 175 16.17 -16.06 4.22
N GLY A 176 16.10 -17.40 4.38
CA GLY A 176 16.63 -18.09 5.57
C GLY A 176 15.91 -17.68 6.86
N GLY A 177 14.62 -17.37 6.74
CA GLY A 177 13.83 -16.69 7.76
C GLY A 177 13.24 -17.59 8.84
N ASP A 178 13.74 -18.80 9.14
CA ASP A 178 13.09 -19.74 10.07
C ASP A 178 12.65 -19.09 11.40
N ARG A 179 13.53 -18.25 11.98
CA ARG A 179 13.22 -17.48 13.20
C ARG A 179 12.10 -16.45 13.01
N TRP A 180 12.01 -15.86 11.83
CA TRP A 180 11.04 -14.83 11.46
C TRP A 180 9.72 -15.46 11.01
N THR A 181 9.74 -16.63 10.37
CA THR A 181 8.54 -17.38 9.97
C THR A 181 7.64 -17.66 11.15
N ALA A 182 8.20 -18.18 12.24
CA ALA A 182 7.44 -18.47 13.45
C ALA A 182 6.86 -17.20 14.12
N ARG A 183 7.58 -16.08 14.04
CA ARG A 183 7.17 -14.81 14.66
C ARG A 183 6.15 -14.04 13.83
N LEU A 184 6.38 -13.89 12.52
CA LEU A 184 5.57 -13.08 11.62
C LEU A 184 4.35 -13.81 11.07
N ALA A 185 4.45 -15.12 10.85
CA ALA A 185 3.40 -15.93 10.20
C ALA A 185 3.06 -17.19 11.02
N GLY A 186 3.27 -17.13 12.33
CA GLY A 186 2.92 -18.21 13.26
C GLY A 186 1.39 -18.42 13.31
N ARG A 187 0.96 -19.69 13.30
CA ARG A 187 -0.48 -20.07 13.34
C ARG A 187 -1.36 -19.36 12.28
N ASP A 188 -0.77 -19.05 11.12
CA ASP A 188 -1.44 -18.35 10.00
C ASP A 188 -2.02 -16.98 10.38
N ALA A 189 -1.41 -16.29 11.35
CA ALA A 189 -1.75 -14.92 11.71
C ALA A 189 -0.51 -14.02 11.59
N TRP A 190 -0.70 -12.86 10.96
CA TRP A 190 0.34 -11.84 10.85
C TRP A 190 0.60 -11.16 12.19
N ASP A 191 1.87 -11.04 12.59
CA ASP A 191 2.30 -10.29 13.77
C ASP A 191 2.93 -8.95 13.38
N SER A 192 2.17 -7.87 13.53
CA SER A 192 2.65 -6.52 13.25
C SER A 192 3.78 -6.06 14.17
N GLN A 193 3.85 -6.56 15.41
CA GLN A 193 4.95 -6.22 16.32
C GLN A 193 6.25 -6.88 15.86
N ALA A 194 6.20 -8.15 15.45
CA ALA A 194 7.35 -8.80 14.85
C ALA A 194 7.82 -8.09 13.57
N MET A 195 6.89 -7.50 12.80
CA MET A 195 7.23 -6.71 11.62
C MET A 195 7.90 -5.37 11.97
N ILE A 196 7.47 -4.69 13.04
CA ILE A 196 8.16 -3.52 13.58
C ILE A 196 9.59 -3.89 13.98
N ASP A 197 9.75 -4.97 14.76
CA ASP A 197 11.07 -5.42 15.23
C ASP A 197 12.02 -5.75 14.07
N LEU A 198 11.51 -6.40 13.01
CA LEU A 198 12.28 -6.68 11.80
C LEU A 198 12.72 -5.39 11.11
N CYS A 199 11.82 -4.41 10.93
CA CYS A 199 12.15 -3.14 10.30
C CYS A 199 13.17 -2.32 11.10
N THR A 200 13.01 -2.25 12.42
CA THR A 200 13.90 -1.49 13.31
C THR A 200 15.27 -2.18 13.48
N GLY A 201 15.32 -3.51 13.42
CA GLY A 201 16.57 -4.28 13.55
C GLY A 201 17.38 -4.37 12.25
N ALA A 202 16.77 -4.13 11.09
CA ALA A 202 17.41 -4.23 9.80
C ALA A 202 18.45 -3.12 9.58
N ARG A 203 19.66 -3.49 9.15
CA ARG A 203 20.71 -2.53 8.76
C ARG A 203 20.63 -2.23 7.27
N PRO A 204 20.95 -0.99 6.83
CA PRO A 204 21.06 -0.68 5.41
C PRO A 204 21.99 -1.65 4.67
N GLY A 205 21.54 -2.17 3.54
CA GLY A 205 22.24 -3.14 2.69
C GLY A 205 22.20 -4.60 3.18
N SER A 206 21.53 -4.90 4.29
CA SER A 206 21.48 -6.27 4.83
C SER A 206 20.36 -7.13 4.22
N ASP A 207 20.51 -8.45 4.27
CA ASP A 207 19.44 -9.39 3.87
C ASP A 207 18.15 -9.18 4.67
N GLN A 208 18.27 -8.71 5.92
CA GLN A 208 17.10 -8.36 6.74
C GLN A 208 16.37 -7.13 6.20
N GLU A 209 17.09 -6.14 5.66
CA GLU A 209 16.45 -5.01 4.99
C GLU A 209 15.72 -5.47 3.74
N ILE A 210 16.35 -6.33 2.94
CA ILE A 210 15.73 -6.87 1.72
C ILE A 210 14.44 -7.63 2.07
N LEU A 211 14.50 -8.52 3.06
CA LEU A 211 13.34 -9.24 3.57
C LEU A 211 12.24 -8.28 4.08
N ALA A 212 12.60 -7.32 4.93
CA ALA A 212 11.67 -6.36 5.50
C ALA A 212 10.97 -5.52 4.42
N ARG A 213 11.70 -5.08 3.39
CA ARG A 213 11.13 -4.29 2.29
C ARG A 213 10.18 -5.11 1.44
N ARG A 214 10.53 -6.37 1.12
CA ARG A 214 9.64 -7.28 0.39
C ARG A 214 8.35 -7.57 1.15
N LEU A 215 8.44 -7.83 2.46
CA LEU A 215 7.29 -8.04 3.32
C LEU A 215 6.43 -6.78 3.47
N GLN A 216 7.05 -5.61 3.66
CA GLN A 216 6.35 -4.33 3.71
C GLN A 216 5.61 -4.04 2.39
N ARG A 217 6.23 -4.31 1.24
CA ARG A 217 5.60 -4.18 -0.08
C ARG A 217 4.36 -5.07 -0.19
N LEU A 218 4.46 -6.33 0.24
CA LEU A 218 3.35 -7.27 0.22
C LEU A 218 2.21 -6.81 1.14
N GLU A 219 2.54 -6.40 2.37
CA GLU A 219 1.59 -5.87 3.34
C GLU A 219 0.85 -4.64 2.80
N MET A 220 1.58 -3.65 2.27
CA MET A 220 0.98 -2.45 1.67
C MET A 220 0.09 -2.78 0.48
N ARG A 221 0.51 -3.72 -0.39
CA ARG A 221 -0.32 -4.18 -1.51
C ARG A 221 -1.64 -4.78 -1.02
N LEU A 222 -1.60 -5.75 -0.11
CA LEU A 222 -2.81 -6.42 0.38
C LEU A 222 -3.73 -5.48 1.15
N LEU A 223 -3.15 -4.54 1.91
CA LEU A 223 -3.91 -3.52 2.62
C LEU A 223 -4.59 -2.55 1.64
N LEU A 224 -3.90 -2.15 0.57
CA LEU A 224 -4.47 -1.29 -0.46
C LEU A 224 -5.62 -1.98 -1.21
N ASP A 225 -5.42 -3.24 -1.62
CA ASP A 225 -6.48 -4.05 -2.23
C ASP A 225 -7.72 -4.11 -1.34
N ALA A 226 -7.53 -4.39 -0.04
CA ALA A 226 -8.62 -4.44 0.92
C ALA A 226 -9.29 -3.08 1.16
N THR A 227 -8.52 -1.99 1.16
CA THR A 227 -9.03 -0.62 1.30
C THR A 227 -9.91 -0.25 0.10
N VAL A 228 -9.48 -0.58 -1.12
CA VAL A 228 -10.25 -0.34 -2.34
C VAL A 228 -11.52 -1.21 -2.38
N ASP A 229 -11.43 -2.51 -2.06
CA ASP A 229 -12.60 -3.39 -2.03
C ASP A 229 -13.65 -2.92 -1.04
N ALA A 230 -13.24 -2.47 0.15
CA ALA A 230 -14.15 -1.92 1.16
C ALA A 230 -14.94 -0.70 0.63
N ILE A 231 -14.27 0.23 -0.05
CA ILE A 231 -14.92 1.42 -0.62
C ILE A 231 -15.90 1.04 -1.73
N ILE A 232 -15.50 0.15 -2.65
CA ILE A 232 -16.32 -0.22 -3.80
C ILE A 232 -17.52 -1.09 -3.39
N THR A 233 -17.34 -1.95 -2.39
CA THR A 233 -18.41 -2.85 -1.90
C THR A 233 -19.24 -2.26 -0.78
N GLY A 234 -18.84 -1.11 -0.22
CA GLY A 234 -19.51 -0.46 0.92
C GLY A 234 -19.41 -1.24 2.23
N ARG A 235 -18.32 -1.99 2.42
CA ARG A 235 -18.10 -2.91 3.56
C ARG A 235 -16.98 -2.47 4.49
#